data_AF-X1G1D3-F1
#
_entry.id   AF-X1G1D3-F1
#
_cell.length_a   1.000
_cell.length_b   1.000
_cell.length_c   1.000
_cell.angle_alpha   90.00
_cell.angle_beta   90.00
_cell.angle_gamma   90.00
#
_symmetry.space_group_name_H-M   'P 1'
#
loop_
_entity.id
_entity.type
_entity.pdbx_description
1 polymer ?
#
loop_
_entity_poly.entity_id
_entity_poly.type
_entity_poly.pdbx_seq_one_letter_code
_entity_poly.pdbx_strand_id
1 'polypeptide(L)'
;DKLARYGVSVADLQDSVAAAVGGQKAGTLFQGDRRFDIVVRLPDELRSDIEAIKRLPIALPASAAGASAPLAAAPYVPLAELATIDVAPGPNQISREDGKRR
;
A
#
# COMPACT_ATOMS: atom_id res chain seq x y z
N ASP A 1 7.07 10.94 14.05
CA ASP A 1 8.51 10.88 14.37
C ASP A 1 9.24 9.80 13.55
N LYS A 2 8.88 8.51 13.66
CA LYS A 2 9.57 7.42 12.94
C LYS A 2 9.73 7.63 11.42
N LEU A 3 8.66 7.99 10.70
CA LEU A 3 8.72 8.24 9.25
C LEU A 3 9.76 9.30 8.85
N ALA A 4 9.84 10.39 9.61
CA ALA A 4 10.78 11.47 9.36
C ALA A 4 12.24 11.02 9.53
N ARG A 5 12.51 10.11 10.47
CA ARG A 5 13.85 9.53 10.70
C ARG A 5 14.33 8.69 9.52
N TYR A 6 13.40 8.02 8.82
CA TYR A 6 13.68 7.23 7.63
C TYR A 6 13.55 8.04 6.32
N GLY A 7 13.14 9.31 6.40
CA GLY A 7 12.91 10.16 5.23
C GLY A 7 11.70 9.74 4.38
N VAL A 8 10.84 8.86 4.88
CA VAL A 8 9.68 8.34 4.15
C VAL A 8 8.51 9.31 4.32
N SER A 9 7.88 9.71 3.21
CA SER A 9 6.67 10.53 3.28
C SER A 9 5.45 9.69 3.65
N VAL A 10 4.46 10.33 4.28
CA VAL A 10 3.20 9.66 4.62
C VAL A 10 2.47 9.19 3.36
N ALA A 11 2.55 9.96 2.26
CA ALA A 11 1.92 9.61 0.99
C ALA A 11 2.54 8.33 0.40
N ASP A 12 3.86 8.24 0.32
CA ASP A 12 4.55 7.06 -0.24
C ASP A 12 4.24 5.79 0.57
N LEU A 13 4.15 5.92 1.90
CA LEU A 13 3.73 4.84 2.78
C LEU A 13 2.30 4.38 2.46
N GLN A 14 1.37 5.33 2.35
CA GLN A 14 -0.04 5.04 2.07
C GLN A 14 -0.20 4.41 0.70
N ASP A 15 0.51 4.91 -0.31
CA ASP A 15 0.47 4.36 -1.68
C ASP A 15 1.00 2.93 -1.71
N SER A 16 2.10 2.65 -1.01
CA SER A 16 2.66 1.30 -0.89
C SER A 16 1.67 0.34 -0.24
N VAL A 17 1.01 0.75 0.85
CA VAL A 17 0.01 -0.07 1.55
C VAL A 17 -1.25 -0.25 0.71
N ALA A 18 -1.72 0.82 0.04
CA ALA A 18 -2.90 0.78 -0.81
C ALA A 18 -2.68 -0.16 -2.01
N ALA A 19 -1.55 -0.05 -2.70
CA ALA A 19 -1.19 -0.95 -3.79
C ALA A 19 -1.08 -2.40 -3.31
N ALA A 20 -0.50 -2.64 -2.14
CA ALA A 20 -0.34 -3.98 -1.59
C ALA A 20 -1.68 -4.64 -1.20
N VAL A 21 -2.57 -3.91 -0.52
CA VAL A 21 -3.80 -4.46 0.10
C VAL A 21 -5.05 -4.23 -0.76
N GLY A 22 -5.28 -2.99 -1.19
CA GLY A 22 -6.44 -2.61 -2.01
C GLY A 22 -6.23 -2.85 -3.51
N GLY A 23 -4.97 -2.83 -3.93
CA GLY A 23 -4.57 -2.90 -5.32
C GLY A 23 -4.51 -1.53 -5.98
N GLN A 24 -3.62 -1.41 -6.95
CA GLN A 24 -3.42 -0.20 -7.72
C GLN A 24 -3.50 -0.50 -9.21
N LYS A 25 -4.17 0.38 -9.96
CA LYS A 25 -4.21 0.32 -11.43
C LYS A 25 -2.79 0.58 -11.97
N ALA A 26 -2.21 -0.44 -12.59
CA ALA A 26 -0.89 -0.36 -13.23
C ALA A 26 -1.00 0.02 -14.71
N GLY A 27 -2.16 -0.18 -15.33
CA GLY A 27 -2.36 0.13 -16.74
C GLY A 27 -3.73 -0.27 -17.26
N THR A 28 -3.88 -0.18 -18.58
CA THR A 28 -5.07 -0.63 -19.29
C THR A 28 -4.66 -1.62 -20.38
N LEU A 29 -5.26 -2.80 -20.37
CA LEU A 29 -5.12 -3.79 -21.43
C LEU A 29 -6.20 -3.55 -22.49
N PHE A 30 -5.78 -3.52 -23.74
CA PHE A 30 -6.67 -3.41 -24.90
C PHE A 30 -6.82 -4.79 -25.54
N GLN A 31 -8.06 -5.23 -25.76
CA GLN A 31 -8.38 -6.46 -26.47
C GLN A 31 -9.45 -6.15 -27.53
N GLY A 32 -8.99 -5.86 -28.75
CA GLY A 32 -9.83 -5.24 -29.76
C GLY A 32 -10.37 -3.90 -29.26
N ASP A 33 -11.69 -3.73 -29.28
CA ASP A 33 -12.37 -2.52 -28.78
C ASP A 33 -12.62 -2.52 -27.27
N ARG A 34 -12.33 -3.64 -26.58
CA ARG A 34 -12.53 -3.75 -25.12
C ARG A 34 -11.32 -3.22 -24.36
N ARG A 35 -11.59 -2.52 -23.26
CA ARG A 35 -10.57 -1.98 -22.34
C ARG A 35 -10.76 -2.61 -20.97
N PHE A 36 -9.66 -3.10 -20.40
CA PHE A 36 -9.64 -3.68 -19.06
C PHE A 36 -8.55 -3.02 -18.23
N ASP A 37 -8.83 -2.79 -16.96
CA ASP A 37 -7.81 -2.28 -16.04
C ASP A 37 -6.91 -3.43 -15.57
N ILE A 38 -5.60 -3.20 -15.60
CA ILE A 38 -4.62 -4.07 -14.98
C ILE A 38 -4.42 -3.57 -13.56
N VAL A 39 -4.76 -4.40 -12.57
CA VAL A 39 -4.59 -4.08 -11.14
C VAL A 39 -3.49 -4.95 -10.56
N VAL A 40 -2.52 -4.32 -9.92
CA VAL A 40 -1.44 -4.99 -9.18
C VAL A 40 -1.76 -4.93 -7.69
N ARG A 41 -1.67 -6.07 -7.03
CA ARG A 41 -1.86 -6.23 -5.58
C ARG A 41 -1.19 -7.50 -5.08
N LEU A 42 -1.03 -7.60 -3.76
CA LEU A 42 -0.55 -8.84 -3.16
C LEU A 42 -1.57 -9.98 -3.31
N PRO A 43 -1.10 -11.24 -3.38
CA PRO A 43 -1.94 -12.43 -3.25
C PRO A 43 -2.81 -12.39 -1.99
N ASP A 44 -3.97 -13.04 -2.03
CA ASP A 44 -4.96 -12.99 -0.96
C ASP A 44 -4.43 -13.55 0.37
N GLU A 45 -3.55 -14.55 0.30
CA GLU A 45 -2.91 -15.19 1.44
C GLU A 45 -2.03 -14.21 2.22
N LEU A 46 -1.35 -13.30 1.52
CA LEU A 46 -0.51 -12.28 2.14
C LEU A 46 -1.32 -11.08 2.65
N ARG A 47 -2.52 -10.85 2.10
CA ARG A 47 -3.42 -9.77 2.53
C ARG A 47 -4.28 -10.15 3.72
N SER A 48 -4.50 -11.44 3.95
CA SER A 48 -5.23 -11.96 5.11
C SER A 48 -4.31 -12.23 6.31
N ASP A 49 -2.99 -12.30 6.09
CA ASP A 49 -1.99 -12.47 7.15
C ASP A 49 -1.45 -11.13 7.65
N ILE A 50 -1.78 -10.79 8.90
CA ILE A 50 -1.30 -9.57 9.55
C ILE A 50 0.22 -9.53 9.69
N GLU A 51 0.87 -10.68 9.91
CA GLU A 51 2.34 -10.77 10.05
C GLU A 51 3.03 -10.63 8.68
N ALA A 52 2.36 -11.00 7.60
CA ALA A 52 2.82 -10.69 6.25
C ALA A 52 2.74 -9.18 5.96
N ILE A 53 1.62 -8.53 6.33
CA ILE A 53 1.45 -7.08 6.15
C ILE A 53 2.47 -6.29 6.99
N LYS A 54 2.73 -6.70 8.24
CA LYS A 54 3.78 -6.09 9.09
C LYS A 54 5.17 -6.12 8.44
N ARG A 55 5.45 -7.17 7.67
CA ARG A 55 6.72 -7.38 6.94
C ARG A 55 6.73 -6.75 5.54
N LEU A 56 5.68 -6.03 5.15
CA LEU A 56 5.61 -5.34 3.86
C LEU A 56 6.83 -4.41 3.70
N PRO A 57 7.66 -4.59 2.65
CA PRO A 57 8.80 -3.73 2.41
C PRO A 57 8.34 -2.35 1.93
N ILE A 58 8.74 -1.31 2.66
CA ILE A 58 8.54 0.09 2.29
C ILE A 58 9.86 0.64 1.78
N ALA A 59 9.89 1.05 0.52
CA ALA A 59 11.10 1.61 -0.09
C ALA A 59 11.50 2.92 0.59
N LEU A 60 12.78 3.05 0.91
CA LEU A 60 13.35 4.30 1.39
C LEU A 60 13.67 5.22 0.20
N PRO A 61 13.63 6.54 0.39
CA PRO A 61 13.89 7.50 -0.68
C PRO A 61 15.29 7.33 -1.31
N ALA A 62 15.38 7.60 -2.61
CA ALA A 62 16.59 7.40 -3.41
C ALA A 62 17.81 8.21 -2.95
N SER A 63 17.64 9.24 -2.09
CA SER A 63 18.78 9.91 -1.44
C SER A 63 19.64 8.96 -0.61
N ALA A 64 19.11 7.80 -0.20
CA ALA A 64 19.83 6.74 0.49
C ALA A 64 20.53 5.74 -0.46
N ALA A 65 20.17 5.71 -1.76
CA ALA A 65 20.66 4.71 -2.72
C ALA A 65 21.29 5.29 -4.01
N GLY A 66 21.33 6.63 -4.15
CA GLY A 66 21.67 7.29 -5.40
C GLY A 66 20.52 7.22 -6.41
N ALA A 67 20.27 8.31 -7.12
CA ALA A 67 19.11 8.49 -8.01
C ALA A 67 19.02 7.50 -9.20
N SER A 68 20.05 6.68 -9.40
CA SER A 68 20.17 5.72 -10.51
C SER A 68 20.25 4.26 -10.08
N ALA A 69 20.06 3.97 -8.79
CA ALA A 69 20.05 2.58 -8.32
C ALA A 69 18.78 1.85 -8.82
N PRO A 70 18.89 0.59 -9.26
CA PRO A 70 17.73 -0.24 -9.58
C PRO A 70 16.78 -0.28 -8.38
N LEU A 71 15.46 -0.32 -8.61
CA LEU A 71 14.47 -0.43 -7.54
C LEU A 71 14.73 -1.67 -6.65
N ALA A 72 15.29 -2.74 -7.23
CA ALA A 72 15.71 -3.95 -6.51
C ALA A 72 16.89 -3.73 -5.52
N ALA A 73 17.63 -2.63 -5.68
CA ALA A 73 18.75 -2.24 -4.81
C ALA A 73 18.37 -1.10 -3.85
N ALA A 74 17.13 -0.57 -3.92
CA ALA A 74 16.67 0.44 -2.99
C ALA A 74 16.57 -0.17 -1.58
N PRO A 75 17.19 0.44 -0.55
CA PRO A 75 17.02 -0.01 0.80
C PRO A 75 15.55 0.11 1.18
N TYR A 76 15.06 -0.86 1.94
CA TYR A 76 13.69 -0.88 2.41
C TYR A 76 13.65 -1.08 3.91
N VAL A 77 12.52 -0.72 4.50
CA VAL A 77 12.22 -0.97 5.91
C VAL A 77 10.86 -1.66 6.01
N PRO A 78 10.69 -2.66 6.90
CA PRO A 78 9.37 -3.26 7.13
C PRO A 78 8.35 -2.24 7.63
N LEU A 79 7.10 -2.39 7.22
CA LEU A 79 6.00 -1.52 7.66
C LEU A 79 5.89 -1.41 9.20
N ALA A 80 6.13 -2.51 9.92
CA ALA A 80 6.07 -2.54 11.39
C ALA A 80 7.06 -1.59 12.09
N GLU A 81 8.15 -1.22 11.43
CA GLU A 81 9.08 -0.22 11.98
C GLU A 81 8.52 1.19 11.88
N LEU A 82 7.72 1.46 10.84
CA LEU A 82 7.17 2.78 10.54
C LEU A 82 5.81 3.03 11.18
N ALA A 83 4.99 1.99 11.30
CA ALA A 83 3.60 2.07 11.72
C ALA A 83 3.20 0.90 12.62
N THR A 84 2.26 1.16 13.53
CA THR A 84 1.58 0.13 14.30
C THR A 84 0.33 -0.32 13.54
N ILE A 85 0.07 -1.64 13.54
CA ILE A 85 -1.07 -2.22 12.84
C ILE A 85 -1.97 -2.88 13.86
N ASP A 86 -3.19 -2.36 13.97
CA ASP A 86 -4.21 -2.85 14.89
C ASP A 86 -5.44 -3.28 14.10
N VAL A 87 -5.99 -4.45 14.44
CA VAL A 87 -7.25 -4.93 13.88
C VAL A 87 -8.36 -4.45 14.78
N ALA A 88 -9.22 -3.58 14.25
CA ALA A 88 -10.37 -3.06 14.95
C ALA A 88 -11.66 -3.42 14.20
N PRO A 89 -12.76 -3.76 14.91
CA PRO A 89 -14.06 -3.93 14.28
C PRO A 89 -14.54 -2.60 13.68
N GLY A 90 -15.08 -2.65 12.46
CA GLY A 90 -15.63 -1.50 11.75
C GLY A 90 -16.96 -1.85 11.07
N PRO A 91 -17.82 -0.84 10.82
CA PRO A 91 -19.05 -1.08 10.08
C PRO A 91 -18.74 -1.47 8.63
N ASN A 92 -19.14 -2.68 8.24
CA ASN A 92 -18.97 -3.19 6.87
C ASN A 92 -19.87 -2.46 5.85
N GLN A 93 -20.89 -1.73 6.32
CA GLN A 93 -21.75 -0.88 5.52
C GLN A 93 -22.12 0.37 6.33
N ILE A 94 -22.02 1.54 5.69
CA ILE A 94 -22.53 2.80 6.26
C ILE A 94 -23.72 3.22 5.42
N SER A 95 -24.92 2.83 5.86
CA SER A 95 -26.16 3.30 5.24
C SER A 95 -26.48 4.71 5.75
N ARG A 96 -26.75 5.62 4.82
CA ARG A 96 -27.20 6.98 5.13
C ARG A 96 -28.58 7.16 4.52
N GLU A 97 -29.53 7.55 5.34
CA GLU A 97 -30.86 8.01 4.91
C GLU A 97 -31.09 9.35 5.61
N ASP A 98 -31.50 10.37 4.85
CA ASP A 98 -31.72 11.75 5.32
C ASP A 98 -30.58 12.33 6.18
N GLY A 99 -29.33 12.00 5.84
CA GLY A 99 -28.14 12.53 6.53
C GLY A 99 -27.81 11.89 7.89
N LYS A 100 -28.62 10.94 8.39
CA LYS A 100 -28.30 10.15 9.60
C LYS A 100 -27.71 8.78 9.25
N ARG A 101 -26.71 8.36 10.03
CA ARG A 101 -26.22 6.98 10.05
C ARG A 101 -27.20 6.13 10.87
N ARG A 102 -27.65 5.00 10.34
CA ARG A 102 -28.27 3.94 11.15
C ARG A 102 -27.18 3.05 11.75
#